data_AF-H0QZB1-F1
#
_entry.id   AF-H0QZB1-F1
#
_cell.length_a   1.000
_cell.length_b   1.000
_cell.length_c   1.000
_cell.angle_alpha   90.00
_cell.angle_beta   90.00
_cell.angle_gamma   90.00
#
_symmetry.space_group_name_H-M   'P 1'
#
loop_
_entity.id
_entity.type
_entity.pdbx_description
1 polymer ?
#
loop_
_entity_poly.entity_id
_entity_poly.type
_entity_poly.pdbx_seq_one_letter_code
_entity_poly.pdbx_strand_id
1 'polypeptide(L)'
;MSITTHSVTTVRSGVELDIDRFGPHFGAQISGVDIASATDDQVRAIRAALVEFKVLVFRGQQLEDAEHIEFANRLGDLTTGHPVHDSGDDVPEQMYSLDSADNGF
;
A
#
# COMPACT_ATOMS: atom_id res chain seq x y z
N MET A 1 -19.49 24.46 2.89
CA MET A 1 -19.24 23.98 4.26
C MET A 1 -17.80 23.47 4.28
N SER A 2 -16.86 24.31 4.70
CA SER A 2 -15.42 24.00 4.60
C SER A 2 -15.00 23.17 5.81
N ILE A 3 -14.49 21.97 5.58
CA ILE A 3 -13.68 21.25 6.56
C ILE A 3 -12.22 21.61 6.29
N THR A 4 -11.65 22.48 7.12
CA THR A 4 -10.21 22.69 7.15
C THR A 4 -9.67 21.80 8.26
N THR A 5 -9.25 20.58 7.90
CA THR A 5 -8.54 19.69 8.81
C THR A 5 -7.14 19.50 8.26
N HIS A 6 -6.18 20.27 8.76
CA HIS A 6 -4.76 19.94 8.62
C HIS A 6 -4.32 19.44 10.00
N SER A 7 -4.14 18.14 10.15
CA SER A 7 -3.63 17.53 11.37
C SER A 7 -2.43 16.68 11.01
N VAL A 8 -1.31 17.36 10.88
CA VAL A 8 -0.04 16.68 10.68
C VAL A 8 0.23 15.79 11.89
N THR A 9 0.40 14.49 11.65
CA THR A 9 0.67 13.51 12.70
C THR A 9 2.05 12.92 12.47
N THR A 10 2.99 13.20 13.39
CA THR A 10 4.28 12.52 13.41
C THR A 10 4.08 11.06 13.82
N VAL A 11 4.28 10.13 12.89
CA VAL A 11 4.29 8.70 13.21
C VAL A 11 5.67 8.34 13.78
N ARG A 12 5.72 7.37 14.70
CA ARG A 12 6.86 7.02 15.57
C ARG A 12 8.21 6.73 14.88
N SER A 13 8.29 6.77 13.56
CA SER A 13 9.51 6.62 12.75
C SER A 13 10.32 7.91 12.56
N GLY A 14 9.88 9.05 13.09
CA GLY A 14 10.56 10.34 12.91
C GLY A 14 10.30 11.00 11.54
N VAL A 15 9.46 10.37 10.73
CA VAL A 15 8.93 10.94 9.48
C VAL A 15 7.57 11.55 9.76
N GLU A 16 7.40 12.78 9.29
CA GLU A 16 6.15 13.53 9.36
C GLU A 16 5.25 13.11 8.20
N LEU A 17 4.04 12.63 8.52
CA LEU A 17 3.02 12.30 7.54
C LEU A 17 1.83 13.24 7.76
N ASP A 18 1.30 13.76 6.65
CA ASP A 18 0.04 14.50 6.69
C ASP A 18 -1.12 13.49 6.67
N ILE A 19 -1.91 13.46 7.75
CA ILE A 19 -2.91 12.42 8.00
C ILE A 19 -4.28 13.06 8.25
N ASP A 20 -5.21 12.83 7.33
CA ASP A 20 -6.62 13.18 7.50
C ASP A 20 -7.43 11.93 7.90
N ARG A 21 -7.95 11.90 9.13
CA ARG A 21 -8.58 10.70 9.69
C ARG A 21 -10.05 10.63 9.32
N PHE A 22 -10.52 9.46 8.88
CA PHE A 22 -11.95 9.24 8.60
C PHE A 22 -12.75 9.01 9.88
N GLY A 23 -12.09 8.52 10.93
CA GLY A 23 -12.69 8.26 12.24
C GLY A 23 -11.64 8.22 13.34
N PRO A 24 -12.05 7.96 14.60
CA PRO A 24 -11.16 8.04 15.75
C PRO A 24 -10.02 7.02 15.72
N HIS A 25 -10.27 5.81 15.21
CA HIS A 25 -9.31 4.69 15.22
C HIS A 25 -9.31 3.85 13.93
N PHE A 26 -10.00 4.31 12.88
CA PHE A 26 -10.14 3.53 11.65
C PHE A 26 -10.21 4.46 10.45
N GLY A 27 -9.40 4.14 9.44
CA GLY A 27 -9.32 4.86 8.17
C GLY A 27 -8.59 6.19 8.29
N ALA A 28 -7.62 6.41 7.40
CA ALA A 28 -7.03 7.72 7.18
C ALA A 28 -6.62 7.91 5.72
N GLN A 29 -6.63 9.16 5.26
CA GLN A 29 -5.96 9.60 4.04
C GLN A 29 -4.57 10.12 4.38
N ILE A 30 -3.57 9.73 3.60
CA ILE A 30 -2.22 10.26 3.68
C ILE A 30 -1.94 11.16 2.47
N SER A 31 -1.41 12.36 2.73
CA SER A 31 -0.99 13.35 1.73
C SER A 31 0.50 13.66 1.84
N GLY A 32 1.06 14.28 0.79
CA GLY A 32 2.45 14.72 0.77
C GLY A 32 3.49 13.61 0.56
N VAL A 33 3.05 12.39 0.24
CA VAL A 33 3.93 11.27 -0.09
C VAL A 33 3.55 10.71 -1.46
N ASP A 34 4.57 10.51 -2.30
CA ASP A 34 4.50 9.71 -3.51
C ASP A 34 4.98 8.29 -3.16
N ILE A 35 4.12 7.29 -3.37
CA ILE A 35 4.41 5.92 -2.94
C ILE A 35 5.37 5.19 -3.90
N ALA A 36 5.45 5.63 -5.16
CA ALA A 36 6.41 5.10 -6.13
C ALA A 36 7.86 5.39 -5.71
N SER A 37 8.10 6.58 -5.14
CA SER A 37 9.44 7.06 -4.77
C SER A 37 9.69 7.14 -3.25
N ALA A 38 8.82 6.53 -2.43
CA ALA A 38 8.90 6.62 -0.98
C ALA A 38 10.23 6.07 -0.42
N THR A 39 10.82 6.75 0.55
CA THR A 39 12.01 6.26 1.26
C THR A 39 11.68 5.13 2.23
N ASP A 40 12.68 4.37 2.67
CA ASP A 40 12.45 3.27 3.64
C ASP A 40 11.88 3.77 4.97
N ASP A 41 12.26 4.97 5.39
CA ASP A 41 11.72 5.59 6.60
C ASP A 41 10.25 6.02 6.40
N GLN A 42 9.89 6.50 5.20
CA GLN A 42 8.49 6.78 4.84
C GLN A 42 7.66 5.48 4.81
N VAL A 43 8.16 4.40 4.21
CA VAL A 43 7.46 3.11 4.22
C VAL A 43 7.29 2.57 5.64
N ARG A 44 8.30 2.72 6.50
CA ARG A 44 8.18 2.36 7.92
C ARG A 44 7.11 3.18 8.64
N ALA A 45 7.03 4.48 8.34
CA ALA A 45 5.99 5.38 8.84
C ALA A 45 4.59 4.94 8.36
N ILE A 46 4.45 4.65 7.06
CA ILE A 46 3.22 4.16 6.45
C ILE A 46 2.77 2.84 7.08
N ARG A 47 3.69 1.89 7.30
CA ARG A 47 3.38 0.61 7.96
C ARG A 47 2.85 0.83 9.38
N ALA A 48 3.46 1.73 10.15
CA ALA A 48 3.00 2.06 11.49
C ALA A 48 1.61 2.73 11.46
N ALA A 49 1.38 3.66 10.52
CA ALA A 49 0.06 4.26 10.30
C ALA A 49 -0.98 3.22 9.87
N LEU A 50 -0.61 2.24 9.04
CA LEU A 50 -1.50 1.17 8.62
C LEU A 50 -1.91 0.29 9.80
N VAL A 51 -1.00 0.00 10.72
CA VAL A 51 -1.33 -0.73 11.96
C VAL A 51 -2.26 0.08 12.86
N GLU A 52 -2.09 1.40 12.94
CA GLU A 52 -2.93 2.29 13.76
C GLU A 52 -4.34 2.46 13.17
N PHE A 53 -4.43 2.81 11.88
CA PHE A 53 -5.68 3.20 11.23
C PHE A 53 -6.33 2.08 10.42
N LYS A 54 -5.66 0.93 10.25
CA LYS A 54 -6.13 -0.29 9.54
C LYS A 54 -6.31 -0.16 8.03
N VAL A 55 -6.76 1.01 7.56
CA VAL A 55 -6.97 1.33 6.15
C VAL A 55 -6.36 2.71 5.90
N LEU A 56 -5.54 2.78 4.85
CA LEU A 56 -4.93 4.02 4.38
C LEU A 56 -5.35 4.29 2.94
N VAL A 57 -5.59 5.56 2.62
CA VAL A 57 -5.93 6.03 1.27
C VAL A 57 -4.88 7.04 0.81
N PHE A 58 -4.30 6.80 -0.36
CA PHE A 58 -3.38 7.73 -1.02
C PHE A 58 -4.08 8.30 -2.26
N ARG A 59 -4.23 9.62 -2.31
CA ARG A 59 -4.86 10.31 -3.46
C ARG A 59 -3.77 10.77 -4.43
N GLY A 60 -4.14 10.87 -5.72
CA GLY A 60 -3.28 11.48 -6.74
C GLY A 60 -2.05 10.68 -7.12
N GLN A 61 -1.98 9.39 -6.76
CA GLN A 61 -0.91 8.51 -7.21
C GLN A 61 -1.16 8.13 -8.67
N GLN A 62 -0.13 8.20 -9.50
CA GLN A 62 -0.09 7.62 -10.84
C GLN A 62 1.00 6.55 -10.76
N LEU A 63 0.61 5.28 -10.84
CA LEU A 63 1.52 4.17 -10.66
C LEU A 63 1.45 3.31 -11.91
N GLU A 64 2.61 2.98 -12.46
CA GLU A 64 2.76 1.84 -13.34
C GLU A 64 2.71 0.54 -12.52
N ASP A 65 2.40 -0.58 -13.16
CA ASP A 65 2.21 -1.86 -12.48
C ASP A 65 3.44 -2.28 -11.66
N ALA A 66 4.64 -2.03 -12.20
CA ALA A 66 5.91 -2.31 -11.52
C ALA A 66 6.08 -1.51 -10.22
N GLU A 67 5.66 -0.23 -10.20
CA GLU A 67 5.76 0.64 -9.03
C GLU A 67 4.78 0.22 -7.94
N HIS A 68 3.59 -0.24 -8.34
CA HIS A 68 2.61 -0.79 -7.40
C HIS A 68 3.13 -2.09 -6.77
N ILE A 69 3.71 -2.99 -7.57
CA ILE A 69 4.32 -4.25 -7.08
C ILE A 69 5.49 -3.95 -6.14
N GLU A 70 6.37 -3.01 -6.49
CA GLU A 70 7.51 -2.64 -5.65
C GLU A 70 7.06 -2.09 -4.31
N PHE A 71 6.13 -1.13 -4.29
CA PHE A 71 5.60 -0.59 -3.05
C PHE A 71 4.95 -1.66 -2.18
N ALA A 72 4.16 -2.55 -2.79
CA ALA A 72 3.48 -3.62 -2.07
C ALA A 72 4.48 -4.63 -1.46
N ASN A 73 5.55 -5.01 -2.17
CA ASN A 73 6.64 -5.82 -1.64
C ASN A 73 7.33 -5.18 -0.43
N ARG A 74 7.44 -3.84 -0.40
CA ARG A 74 8.02 -3.10 0.74
C ARG A 74 7.09 -3.08 1.96
N LEU A 75 5.80 -3.37 1.79
CA LEU A 75 4.84 -3.58 2.87
C LEU A 75 4.80 -5.05 3.36
N GLY A 76 5.12 -6.01 2.51
CA GLY A 76 5.24 -7.42 2.89
C GLY A 76 5.23 -8.33 1.66
N ASP A 77 5.26 -9.63 1.90
CA ASP A 77 5.27 -10.63 0.82
C ASP A 77 3.96 -10.57 0.02
N LEU A 78 4.07 -10.55 -1.30
CA LEU A 78 2.91 -10.56 -2.19
C LEU A 78 2.31 -11.96 -2.30
N THR A 79 0.98 -12.01 -2.37
CA THR A 79 0.23 -13.24 -2.66
C THR A 79 0.15 -13.48 -4.16
N THR A 80 0.19 -14.74 -4.59
CA THR A 80 -0.04 -15.12 -5.99
C THR A 80 -1.44 -14.73 -6.47
N GLY A 81 -1.55 -14.39 -7.76
CA GLY A 81 -2.82 -14.05 -8.42
C GLY A 81 -3.84 -15.19 -8.36
N HIS A 82 -5.13 -14.85 -8.33
CA HIS A 82 -6.22 -15.82 -8.24
C HIS A 82 -6.41 -16.52 -9.61
N PRO A 83 -6.53 -17.86 -9.67
CA PRO A 83 -6.46 -18.67 -10.92
C PRO A 83 -7.57 -18.42 -11.96
N VAL A 84 -8.51 -17.52 -11.70
CA VAL A 84 -9.62 -17.16 -12.60
C VAL A 84 -9.45 -15.78 -13.24
N HIS A 85 -8.44 -15.01 -12.81
CA HIS A 85 -8.09 -13.74 -13.42
C HIS A 85 -6.70 -13.86 -14.05
N ASP A 86 -6.67 -13.80 -15.37
CA ASP A 86 -5.43 -13.70 -16.15
C ASP A 86 -4.71 -12.41 -15.73
N SER A 87 -3.49 -12.55 -15.23
CA SER A 87 -2.68 -11.44 -14.73
C SER A 87 -1.82 -10.81 -15.83
N GLY A 88 -1.97 -11.28 -17.09
CA GLY A 88 -1.19 -10.82 -18.24
C GLY A 88 0.16 -11.53 -18.36
N ASP A 89 0.80 -11.38 -19.52
CA ASP A 89 2.06 -12.07 -19.87
C ASP A 89 3.33 -11.42 -19.28
N ASP A 90 3.23 -10.21 -18.70
CA ASP A 90 4.35 -9.35 -18.29
C ASP A 90 4.45 -9.18 -16.77
N VAL A 91 4.16 -10.25 -16.02
CA VAL A 91 4.29 -10.28 -14.56
C VAL A 91 5.70 -10.78 -14.19
N PRO A 92 6.48 -10.07 -13.34
CA PRO A 92 7.78 -10.56 -12.87
C PRO A 92 7.67 -11.98 -12.26
N GLU A 93 8.68 -12.82 -12.44
CA GLU A 93 8.74 -14.29 -12.20
C GLU A 93 8.32 -14.82 -10.80
N GLN A 94 7.73 -14.02 -9.91
CA GLN A 94 7.15 -14.48 -8.65
C GLN A 94 5.72 -15.04 -8.79
N MET A 95 5.26 -15.31 -10.01
CA MET A 95 3.92 -15.84 -10.29
C MET A 95 3.98 -17.30 -10.77
N TYR A 96 3.69 -18.25 -9.89
CA TYR A 96 3.49 -19.65 -10.28
C TYR A 96 2.02 -19.91 -10.60
N SER A 97 1.76 -20.51 -11.75
CA SER A 97 0.45 -21.07 -12.10
C SER A 97 0.09 -22.18 -11.11
N LEU A 98 -0.95 -21.97 -10.31
CA LEU A 98 -1.60 -23.05 -9.57
C LEU A 98 -2.77 -23.56 -10.42
N ASP A 99 -2.50 -24.63 -11.17
CA ASP A 99 -3.52 -25.36 -11.94
C ASP A 99 -4.33 -26.26 -11.00
N SER A 100 -5.65 -26.09 -11.01
CA SER A 100 -6.58 -26.95 -10.25
C SER A 100 -6.63 -28.40 -10.75
N ALA A 101 -6.04 -28.71 -11.92
CA ALA A 101 -5.89 -30.06 -12.42
C ALA A 101 -4.63 -30.78 -11.92
N ASP A 102 -3.71 -30.07 -11.26
CA ASP A 102 -2.49 -30.66 -10.72
C ASP A 102 -2.69 -31.04 -9.25
N ASN A 103 -2.88 -32.33 -9.00
CA ASN A 103 -3.37 -32.86 -7.72
C ASN A 103 -2.30 -33.00 -6.63
N GLY A 104 -1.21 -32.23 -6.67
CA GLY A 104 -0.29 -32.05 -5.55
C GLY A 104 0.30 -33.30 -4.89
N PHE A 105 0.48 -34.42 -5.62
CA PHE A 105 1.21 -35.61 -5.17
C PHE A 105 2.11 -36.18 -6.27
#